data_AF-A0A401ZHJ6-F1
#
_entry.id   AF-A0A401ZHJ6-F1
#
_cell.length_a   1.000
_cell.length_b   1.000
_cell.length_c   1.000
_cell.angle_alpha   90.00
_cell.angle_beta   90.00
_cell.angle_gamma   90.00
#
_symmetry.space_group_name_H-M   'P 1'
#
loop_
_entity.id
_entity.type
_entity.pdbx_description
1 polymer ?
#
loop_
_entity_poly.entity_id
_entity_poly.type
_entity_poly.pdbx_seq_one_letter_code
_entity_poly.pdbx_strand_id
1 'polypeptide(L)'
;MYRYKGFDSALCGGSVAALEAVVNAWMEGERPRIRQMSQSVRGQHIILSFVYEDSRELEQRVNLQSQATAITGAFPRLFNDEPVDDRPTSPSIPATPPPMH
;
A
#
# COMPACT_ATOMS: atom_id res chain seq x y z
N MET A 1 11.47 -3.69 -8.13
CA MET A 1 12.71 -4.34 -7.64
C MET A 1 13.02 -3.85 -6.23
N TYR A 2 13.66 -4.64 -5.34
CA TYR A 2 14.04 -4.16 -3.99
C TYR A 2 15.24 -3.20 -4.07
N ARG A 3 15.20 -2.15 -3.25
CA ARG A 3 16.20 -1.09 -3.15
C ARG A 3 16.64 -0.90 -1.71
N TYR A 4 17.81 -0.29 -1.53
CA TYR A 4 18.39 0.03 -0.23
C TYR A 4 18.68 1.53 -0.13
N LYS A 5 18.43 2.13 1.04
CA LYS A 5 18.83 3.51 1.36
C LYS A 5 19.23 3.62 2.83
N GLY A 6 20.36 4.28 3.09
CA GLY A 6 20.88 4.51 4.44
C GLY A 6 20.92 5.99 4.78
N PHE A 7 20.69 6.32 6.05
CA PHE A 7 20.81 7.67 6.60
C PHE A 7 21.69 7.60 7.85
N ASP A 8 22.61 8.55 7.99
CA ASP A 8 23.58 8.60 9.10
C ASP A 8 23.48 9.97 9.79
N SER A 9 23.25 9.98 11.11
CA SER A 9 23.17 11.23 11.87
C SER A 9 24.48 12.03 11.83
N ALA A 10 25.63 11.40 11.56
CA ALA A 10 26.90 12.10 11.38
C ALA A 10 26.86 13.11 10.21
N LEU A 11 26.13 12.78 9.14
CA LEU A 11 25.93 13.66 7.99
C LEU A 11 24.94 14.80 8.29
N CYS A 12 24.18 14.65 9.38
CA CYS A 12 23.19 15.63 9.87
C CYS A 12 23.73 16.44 11.05
N GLY A 13 25.06 16.57 11.18
CA GLY A 13 25.70 17.31 12.28
C GLY A 13 25.51 16.67 13.66
N GLY A 14 25.22 15.36 13.71
CA GLY A 14 24.90 14.65 14.94
C GLY A 14 23.49 14.91 15.50
N SER A 15 22.70 15.77 14.85
CA SER A 15 21.35 16.11 15.29
C SER A 15 20.33 15.06 14.83
N VAL A 16 19.62 14.48 15.78
CA VAL A 16 18.51 13.53 15.50
C VAL A 16 17.37 14.23 14.76
N ALA A 17 17.06 15.48 15.12
CA ALA A 17 16.01 16.24 14.45
C ALA A 17 16.34 16.52 12.98
N ALA A 18 17.61 16.81 12.68
CA ALA A 18 18.05 16.99 11.30
C ALA A 18 18.01 15.68 10.50
N LEU A 19 18.39 14.56 11.13
CA LEU A 19 18.26 13.23 10.52
C LEU A 19 16.79 12.91 10.19
N GLU A 20 15.90 13.14 11.15
CA GLU A 20 14.45 12.93 10.97
C GLU A 20 13.90 13.77 9.82
N ALA A 21 14.24 15.06 9.75
CA ALA A 21 13.79 15.94 8.67
C ALA A 21 14.22 15.42 7.28
N VAL A 22 15.45 14.92 7.14
CA VAL A 22 15.95 14.35 5.88
C VAL A 22 15.22 13.06 5.52
N VAL A 23 14.97 12.19 6.49
CA VAL A 23 14.21 10.94 6.28
C VAL A 23 12.77 11.26 5.87
N ASN A 24 12.11 12.21 6.55
CA ASN A 24 10.74 12.61 6.23
C ASN A 24 10.64 13.22 4.84
N ALA A 25 11.54 14.13 4.47
CA ALA A 25 11.59 14.70 3.12
C ALA A 25 11.73 13.61 2.04
N TRP A 26 12.55 12.58 2.29
CA TRP A 26 12.66 11.43 1.40
C TRP A 26 11.35 10.63 1.33
N MET A 27 10.75 10.29 2.47
CA MET A 27 9.51 9.53 2.55
C MET A 27 8.36 10.25 1.82
N GLU A 28 8.29 11.57 1.93
CA GLU A 28 7.27 12.39 1.26
C GLU A 28 7.50 12.50 -0.25
N GLY A 29 8.75 12.69 -0.69
CA GLY A 29 9.08 12.91 -2.10
C GLY A 29 9.10 11.62 -2.94
N GLU A 30 9.60 10.53 -2.38
CA GLU A 30 9.69 9.24 -3.08
C GLU A 30 8.52 8.30 -2.76
N ARG A 31 7.83 8.51 -1.61
CA ARG A 31 6.77 7.61 -1.11
C ARG A 31 7.15 6.12 -1.22
N PRO A 32 8.34 5.73 -0.74
CA PRO A 32 8.84 4.38 -0.89
C PRO A 32 7.96 3.39 -0.12
N ARG A 33 7.71 2.21 -0.69
CA ARG A 33 7.05 1.13 0.06
C ARG A 33 8.09 0.40 0.90
N ILE A 34 8.20 0.78 2.17
CA ILE A 34 9.17 0.18 3.10
C ILE A 34 8.85 -1.29 3.34
N ARG A 35 9.87 -2.13 3.26
CA ARG A 35 9.79 -3.58 3.48
C ARG A 35 10.50 -4.00 4.74
N GLN A 36 11.64 -3.39 5.00
CA GLN A 36 12.41 -3.58 6.21
C GLN A 36 13.06 -2.26 6.59
N MET A 37 13.12 -2.00 7.89
CA MET A 37 13.93 -0.94 8.47
C MET A 37 14.77 -1.55 9.58
N SER A 38 16.02 -1.11 9.68
CA SER A 38 16.85 -1.37 10.83
C SER A 38 17.54 -0.09 11.30
N GLN A 39 17.80 -0.03 12.60
CA GLN A 39 18.58 1.01 13.23
C GLN A 39 19.83 0.39 13.83
N SER A 40 20.96 1.04 13.64
CA SER A 40 22.19 0.72 14.35
C SER A 40 22.83 1.99 14.92
N VAL A 41 23.74 1.81 15.87
CA VAL A 41 24.45 2.91 16.54
C VAL A 41 25.95 2.72 16.32
N ARG A 42 26.62 3.79 15.89
CA ARG A 42 28.08 3.84 15.72
C ARG A 42 28.62 5.02 16.53
N GLY A 43 29.10 4.74 17.74
CA GLY A 43 29.51 5.77 18.68
C GLY A 43 28.30 6.59 19.15
N GLN A 44 28.33 7.90 18.92
CA GLN A 44 27.21 8.82 19.24
C GLN A 44 26.24 9.00 18.05
N HIS A 45 26.47 8.30 16.94
CA HIS A 45 25.69 8.45 15.72
C HIS A 45 24.72 7.31 15.52
N ILE A 46 23.56 7.63 14.95
CA ILE A 46 22.50 6.68 14.59
C ILE A 46 22.54 6.49 13.09
N ILE A 47 22.49 5.24 12.65
CA ILE A 47 22.38 4.86 11.25
C ILE A 47 21.02 4.18 11.06
N LEU A 48 20.22 4.70 10.13
CA LEU A 48 18.95 4.13 9.71
C LEU A 48 19.14 3.49 8.35
N SER A 49 18.71 2.24 8.21
CA SER A 49 18.82 1.45 6.99
C SER A 49 17.45 0.98 6.55
N PHE A 50 17.10 1.26 5.30
CA PHE A 50 15.80 0.92 4.72
C PHE A 50 15.98 0.01 3.51
N VAL A 51 15.23 -1.09 3.49
CA VAL A 51 14.95 -1.87 2.27
C VAL A 51 13.53 -1.53 1.85
N TYR A 52 13.35 -1.14 0.59
CA TYR A 52 12.08 -0.65 0.08
C TYR A 52 11.85 -1.05 -1.37
N GLU A 53 10.60 -0.95 -1.81
CA GLU A 53 10.22 -1.04 -3.22
C GLU A 53 9.88 0.35 -3.76
N ASP A 54 10.20 0.55 -5.04
CA ASP A 54 9.77 1.75 -5.76
C ASP A 54 8.25 1.66 -6.02
N SER A 55 7.50 2.56 -5.41
CA SER A 55 6.04 2.65 -5.54
C SER A 55 5.62 3.14 -6.93
N ARG A 56 6.48 3.88 -7.64
CA ARG A 56 6.16 4.42 -8.96
C ARG A 56 6.01 3.34 -10.03
N GLU A 57 6.77 2.24 -9.94
CA GLU A 57 6.61 1.10 -10.85
C GLU A 57 5.25 0.42 -10.68
N LEU A 58 4.74 0.35 -9.44
CA LEU A 58 3.46 -0.28 -9.17
C LEU A 58 2.29 0.60 -9.62
N GLU A 59 2.34 1.91 -9.32
CA GLU A 59 1.33 2.87 -9.75
C GLU A 59 1.24 2.99 -11.28
N GLN A 60 2.37 2.98 -12.00
CA GLN A 60 2.37 2.99 -13.46
C GLN A 60 1.73 1.73 -14.06
N ARG A 61 1.98 0.55 -13.50
CA ARG A 61 1.36 -0.70 -13.97
C ARG A 61 -0.15 -0.70 -13.73
N VAL A 62 -0.60 -0.21 -12.57
CA VAL A 62 -2.04 -0.07 -12.29
C VAL A 62 -2.68 0.92 -13.25
N ASN A 63 -2.08 2.08 -13.48
CA ASN A 63 -2.61 3.08 -14.42
C ASN A 63 -2.64 2.57 -15.87
N LEU A 64 -1.61 1.83 -16.31
CA LEU A 64 -1.60 1.19 -17.63
C LEU A 64 -2.65 0.09 -17.75
N GLN A 65 -2.90 -0.68 -16.70
CA GLN A 65 -3.96 -1.68 -16.68
C GLN A 65 -5.35 -1.03 -16.69
N SER A 66 -5.57 0.03 -15.90
CA SER A 66 -6.80 0.82 -15.92
C SER A 66 -7.03 1.50 -17.28
N GLN A 67 -5.98 2.01 -17.94
CA GLN A 67 -6.07 2.55 -19.30
C GLN A 67 -6.27 1.47 -20.36
N ALA A 68 -5.62 0.31 -20.27
CA ALA A 68 -5.84 -0.79 -21.21
C ALA A 68 -7.29 -1.31 -21.13
N THR A 69 -7.89 -1.33 -19.94
CA THR A 69 -9.32 -1.63 -19.76
C THR A 69 -10.23 -0.50 -20.28
N ALA A 70 -9.72 0.72 -20.41
CA ALA A 70 -10.46 1.86 -20.97
C ALA A 70 -10.33 1.98 -22.51
N ILE A 71 -9.29 1.41 -23.12
CA ILE A 71 -8.98 1.58 -24.54
C ILE A 71 -9.48 0.39 -25.39
N THR A 72 -9.61 -0.82 -24.82
CA THR A 72 -10.21 -1.98 -25.52
C THR A 72 -11.48 -2.48 -24.85
N GLY A 73 -12.54 -1.68 -25.00
CA GLY A 73 -13.90 -2.18 -25.23
C GLY A 73 -14.72 -2.63 -24.02
N ALA A 74 -16.02 -2.33 -24.10
CA ALA A 74 -17.11 -2.84 -23.27
C ALA A 74 -17.32 -2.15 -21.90
N PHE A 75 -18.33 -1.27 -21.93
CA PHE A 75 -19.16 -0.84 -20.81
C PHE A 75 -19.30 -1.88 -19.68
N PRO A 76 -19.15 -1.50 -18.40
CA PRO A 76 -19.99 -2.07 -17.35
C PRO A 76 -21.35 -1.37 -17.41
N ARG A 77 -22.17 -1.74 -18.40
CA ARG A 77 -23.61 -1.49 -18.32
C ARG A 77 -24.21 -2.64 -17.56
N LEU A 78 -24.67 -2.36 -16.34
CA LEU A 78 -25.88 -2.88 -15.70
C LEU A 78 -25.99 -2.08 -14.38
N PHE A 79 -26.54 -0.87 -14.47
CA PHE A 79 -27.95 -0.53 -14.23
C PHE A 79 -28.05 0.21 -12.89
N ASN A 80 -28.18 1.52 -13.00
CA ASN A 80 -28.66 2.41 -11.95
C ASN A 80 -30.17 2.59 -12.19
N ASP A 81 -30.99 2.16 -11.25
CA ASP A 81 -32.28 2.79 -10.93
C ASP A 81 -32.70 2.33 -9.52
N GLU A 82 -32.52 3.23 -8.54
CA GLU A 82 -33.36 3.30 -7.32
C GLU A 82 -34.81 3.64 -7.76
N PRO A 83 -35.90 3.46 -6.98
CA PRO A 83 -36.00 3.05 -5.58
C PRO A 83 -37.13 2.03 -5.29
N VAL A 84 -37.14 1.43 -4.10
CA VAL A 84 -38.36 1.15 -3.29
C VAL A 84 -37.97 0.30 -2.06
N ASP A 85 -38.32 0.86 -0.92
CA ASP A 85 -38.61 0.27 0.40
C ASP A 85 -38.98 -1.23 0.34
N ASP A 86 -38.20 -2.11 0.99
CA ASP A 86 -38.80 -3.20 1.78
C ASP A 86 -37.79 -3.80 2.79
N ARG A 87 -38.18 -3.69 4.05
CA ARG A 87 -37.71 -4.31 5.29
C ARG A 87 -37.11 -5.73 5.13
N PRO A 88 -35.98 -6.08 5.80
CA PRO A 88 -35.53 -7.46 5.83
C PRO A 88 -36.36 -8.26 6.84
N THR A 89 -37.50 -8.82 6.44
CA THR A 89 -38.07 -9.96 7.16
C THR A 89 -37.42 -11.23 6.66
N SER A 90 -36.49 -11.74 7.46
CA SER A 90 -36.01 -13.13 7.39
C SER A 90 -37.21 -14.10 7.34
N PRO A 91 -37.12 -15.20 6.57
CA PRO A 91 -37.41 -16.47 7.23
C PRO A 91 -36.52 -17.64 6.79
N SER A 92 -36.10 -18.39 7.81
CA SER A 92 -35.90 -19.85 7.89
C SER A 92 -35.06 -20.57 6.83
N ILE A 93 -33.89 -21.05 7.29
CA ILE A 93 -33.23 -22.25 6.77
C ILE A 93 -34.03 -23.48 7.21
N PRO A 94 -34.39 -24.39 6.29
CA PRO A 94 -33.97 -25.80 6.44
C PRO A 94 -33.60 -26.40 5.06
N ALA A 95 -32.80 -27.44 4.88
CA ALA A 95 -32.54 -28.60 5.72
C ALA A 95 -31.20 -29.28 5.34
N THR A 96 -30.67 -30.03 6.30
CA THR A 96 -29.65 -31.08 6.17
C THR A 96 -29.98 -32.10 5.06
N PRO A 97 -28.99 -32.54 4.24
CA PRO A 97 -29.15 -33.70 3.37
C PRO A 97 -29.06 -35.03 4.17
N PRO A 98 -29.78 -36.10 3.75
CA PRO A 98 -29.84 -37.38 4.46
C PRO A 98 -28.61 -38.28 4.22
N PRO A 99 -28.40 -39.32 5.06
CA PRO A 99 -27.22 -40.17 5.01
C PRO A 99 -27.29 -41.18 3.85
N MET A 100 -26.14 -41.41 3.22
CA MET A 100 -25.92 -42.51 2.28
C MET A 100 -25.44 -43.75 3.05
N HIS A 101 -26.02 -44.88 2.69
CA HIS A 101 -25.98 -46.18 3.39
C HIS A 101 -24.62 -46.89 3.35
#